data_AF-D0LVG8-F1
#
_entry.id   AF-D0LVG8-F1
#
_cell.length_a   1.000
_cell.length_b   1.000
_cell.length_c   1.000
_cell.angle_alpha   90.00
_cell.angle_beta   90.00
_cell.angle_gamma   90.00
#
_symmetry.space_group_name_H-M   'P 1'
#
loop_
_entity.id
_entity.type
_entity.pdbx_description
1 polymer ?
#
loop_
_entity_poly.entity_id
_entity_poly.type
_entity_poly.pdbx_seq_one_letter_code
_entity_poly.pdbx_strand_id
1 'polypeptide(L)'
;MHKPTVPQPPPARGPRKRTLPMLLGALLLGALLVACGGEESSSEPQSYTYVIDSLSAPQTAAEAVESYGLDVDGKADDSNRGVDNALGSLLATLSSMADLDVASALQAGVDDGSIILLAQLDTPDLEQSDAATVGLYLGANPNPAACADDADTACRLHLQGDASFEISADTPSDTTLSGALESGGFAMGADSAPGTVPFVLPALDDGAEPLQLTLVGARVQVGAVSEDGLAEGVLGGAVPFDEIENTILPLFYEGIADTVATDCSGEAPACCTADSAGAGILEFFDADDDCAVSLEEFSGNFFLSLFLNPDVDLFDDTGAYNPNTDGVNDAMSLGVGFTATGASFAQPQ
;
A
#
# COMPACT_ATOMS: atom_id res chain seq x y z
N MET A 1 21.98 -42.60 -26.65
CA MET A 1 22.41 -41.24 -26.26
C MET A 1 22.22 -40.31 -27.46
N HIS A 2 21.02 -39.74 -27.60
CA HIS A 2 20.72 -38.71 -28.60
C HIS A 2 20.86 -37.35 -27.90
N LYS A 3 21.77 -36.50 -28.38
CA LYS A 3 21.88 -35.12 -27.91
C LYS A 3 20.72 -34.30 -28.49
N PRO A 4 19.97 -33.54 -27.69
CA PRO A 4 18.96 -32.64 -28.20
C PRO A 4 19.62 -31.42 -28.89
N THR A 5 19.11 -31.09 -30.07
CA THR A 5 19.56 -29.96 -30.89
C THR A 5 18.84 -28.70 -30.42
N VAL A 6 19.60 -27.70 -29.97
CA VAL A 6 19.07 -26.38 -29.59
C VAL A 6 18.69 -25.60 -30.87
N PRO A 7 17.46 -25.08 -30.99
CA PRO A 7 17.05 -24.28 -32.14
C PRO A 7 17.72 -22.90 -32.11
N GLN A 8 18.25 -22.46 -33.26
CA GLN A 8 18.85 -21.13 -33.40
C GLN A 8 17.79 -20.02 -33.43
N PRO A 9 18.07 -18.85 -32.82
CA PRO A 9 17.18 -17.70 -32.88
C PRO A 9 17.14 -17.09 -34.29
N PRO A 10 16.00 -16.49 -34.69
CA PRO A 10 15.85 -15.86 -36.00
C PRO A 10 16.71 -14.59 -36.14
N PRO A 11 17.15 -14.25 -37.36
CA PRO A 11 18.01 -13.10 -37.60
C PRO A 11 17.26 -11.77 -37.36
N ALA A 12 17.97 -10.82 -36.74
CA ALA A 12 17.49 -9.49 -36.42
C ALA A 12 17.02 -8.71 -37.68
N ARG A 13 15.81 -8.17 -37.63
CA ARG A 13 15.27 -7.29 -38.69
C ARG A 13 15.93 -5.91 -38.59
N GLY A 14 16.59 -5.50 -39.68
CA GLY A 14 17.21 -4.18 -39.80
C GLY A 14 16.21 -3.01 -39.83
N PRO A 15 16.70 -1.77 -39.63
CA PRO A 15 15.89 -0.59 -39.42
C PRO A 15 15.14 -0.15 -40.69
N ARG A 16 13.82 -0.03 -40.60
CA ARG A 16 12.96 0.53 -41.66
C ARG A 16 13.02 2.06 -41.60
N LYS A 17 13.61 2.69 -42.61
CA LYS A 17 13.52 4.14 -42.85
C LYS A 17 12.08 4.49 -43.26
N ARG A 18 11.34 5.20 -42.41
CA ARG A 18 10.05 5.82 -42.75
C ARG A 18 10.31 7.23 -43.29
N THR A 19 9.96 7.46 -44.54
CA THR A 19 9.92 8.78 -45.19
C THR A 19 8.58 9.46 -44.89
N LEU A 20 8.62 10.61 -44.22
CA LEU A 20 7.48 11.52 -44.01
C LEU A 20 7.29 12.40 -45.26
N PRO A 21 6.05 12.60 -45.77
CA PRO A 21 5.75 13.70 -46.66
C PRO A 21 5.32 14.93 -45.84
N MET A 22 6.05 16.03 -46.02
CA MET A 22 5.70 17.38 -45.60
C MET A 22 4.55 17.88 -46.48
N LEU A 23 3.39 18.18 -45.91
CA LEU A 23 2.29 18.84 -46.62
C LEU A 23 2.03 20.20 -45.97
N LEU A 24 2.47 21.23 -46.70
CA LEU A 24 2.30 22.64 -46.38
C LEU A 24 0.90 23.07 -46.82
N GLY A 25 0.03 23.40 -45.88
CA GLY A 25 -1.33 23.89 -46.14
C GLY A 25 -1.62 25.12 -45.29
N ALA A 26 -1.42 26.30 -45.87
CA ALA A 26 -1.77 27.58 -45.26
C ALA A 26 -3.28 27.80 -45.36
N LEU A 27 -3.95 28.00 -44.22
CA LEU A 27 -5.31 28.53 -44.17
C LEU A 27 -5.32 29.73 -43.20
N LEU A 28 -5.35 30.93 -43.76
CA LEU A 28 -5.69 32.16 -43.04
C LEU A 28 -7.19 32.16 -42.76
N LEU A 29 -7.58 32.04 -41.49
CA LEU A 29 -8.91 32.40 -41.00
C LEU A 29 -8.76 33.47 -39.94
N GLY A 30 -9.14 34.70 -40.28
CA GLY A 30 -9.33 35.78 -39.33
C GLY A 30 -10.68 35.62 -38.64
N ALA A 31 -10.68 35.61 -37.32
CA ALA A 31 -11.87 35.76 -36.49
C ALA A 31 -11.52 36.65 -35.28
N LEU A 32 -12.43 37.58 -35.00
CA LEU A 32 -12.32 38.66 -34.03
C LEU A 32 -12.26 38.11 -32.59
N LEU A 33 -11.17 38.39 -31.88
CA LEU A 33 -11.06 38.17 -30.45
C LEU A 33 -11.82 39.29 -29.71
N VAL A 34 -12.99 38.96 -29.17
CA VAL A 34 -13.62 39.70 -28.08
C VAL A 34 -12.83 39.35 -26.81
N ALA A 35 -11.97 40.27 -26.37
CA ALA A 35 -11.27 40.17 -25.10
C ALA A 35 -12.26 40.47 -23.95
N CYS A 36 -12.91 39.43 -23.43
CA CYS A 36 -13.58 39.49 -22.15
C CYS A 36 -12.49 39.30 -21.08
N GLY A 37 -11.98 40.42 -20.54
CA GLY A 37 -11.02 40.41 -19.45
C GLY A 37 -11.71 40.03 -18.14
N GLY A 38 -11.92 38.72 -17.94
CA GLY A 38 -12.00 38.16 -16.60
C GLY A 38 -10.56 37.89 -16.16
N GLU A 39 -10.10 38.60 -15.14
CA GLU A 39 -8.84 38.27 -14.46
C GLU A 39 -9.05 36.95 -13.74
N GLU A 40 -8.96 35.84 -14.47
CA GLU A 40 -8.81 34.51 -13.89
C GLU A 40 -7.45 34.52 -13.19
N SER A 41 -7.46 34.87 -11.90
CA SER A 41 -6.34 34.64 -11.02
C SER A 41 -6.18 33.13 -10.91
N SER A 42 -5.47 32.53 -11.86
CA SER A 42 -4.92 31.19 -11.70
C SER A 42 -3.99 31.27 -10.49
N SER A 43 -4.47 30.85 -9.33
CA SER A 43 -3.59 30.60 -8.20
C SER A 43 -2.63 29.52 -8.68
N GLU A 44 -1.34 29.85 -8.68
CA GLU A 44 -0.30 28.84 -8.85
C GLU A 44 -0.55 27.74 -7.79
N PRO A 45 -0.44 26.46 -8.16
CA PRO A 45 -0.64 25.38 -7.20
C PRO A 45 0.32 25.56 -6.02
N GLN A 46 -0.23 25.42 -4.81
CA GLN A 46 0.52 25.44 -3.56
C GLN A 46 0.78 24.00 -3.14
N SER A 47 1.94 23.78 -2.52
CA SER A 47 2.33 22.47 -2.02
C SER A 47 2.29 22.44 -0.50
N TYR A 48 1.68 21.40 0.04
CA TYR A 48 1.60 21.13 1.47
C TYR A 48 2.23 19.77 1.75
N THR A 49 3.00 19.66 2.82
CA THR A 49 3.78 18.47 3.15
C THR A 49 3.43 17.98 4.55
N TYR A 50 3.27 16.67 4.69
CA TYR A 50 2.80 16.02 5.91
C TYR A 50 3.62 14.76 6.20
N VAL A 51 3.61 14.36 7.47
CA VAL A 51 4.01 13.02 7.91
C VAL A 51 2.79 12.29 8.46
N ILE A 52 2.62 11.03 8.08
CA ILE A 52 1.57 10.18 8.66
C ILE A 52 1.89 9.97 10.15
N ASP A 53 0.99 10.39 11.02
CA ASP A 53 1.15 10.34 12.49
C ASP A 53 0.35 9.21 13.15
N SER A 54 -0.57 8.59 12.41
CA SER A 54 -1.23 7.36 12.80
C SER A 54 -1.57 6.50 11.59
N LEU A 55 -1.52 5.19 11.78
CA LEU A 55 -1.99 4.18 10.84
C LEU A 55 -3.00 3.29 11.57
N SER A 56 -4.08 2.94 10.89
CA SER A 56 -5.15 2.10 11.43
C SER A 56 -5.40 0.91 10.52
N ALA A 57 -5.15 -0.29 11.03
CA ALA A 57 -5.60 -1.53 10.39
C ALA A 57 -7.02 -1.88 10.87
N PRO A 58 -7.85 -2.48 10.01
CA PRO A 58 -9.17 -2.97 10.41
C PRO A 58 -9.08 -3.95 11.57
N GLN A 59 -9.97 -3.79 12.56
CA GLN A 59 -10.12 -4.70 13.69
C GLN A 59 -11.14 -5.80 13.42
N THR A 60 -11.99 -5.60 12.40
CA THR A 60 -13.00 -6.57 11.98
C THR A 60 -13.09 -6.64 10.46
N ALA A 61 -13.53 -7.78 9.93
CA ALA A 61 -13.79 -7.91 8.50
C ALA A 61 -14.85 -6.91 7.97
N ALA A 62 -15.81 -6.50 8.82
CA ALA A 62 -16.79 -5.49 8.45
C ALA A 62 -16.13 -4.10 8.30
N GLU A 63 -15.27 -3.72 9.25
CA GLU A 63 -14.51 -2.46 9.19
C GLU A 63 -13.56 -2.41 8.00
N ALA A 64 -12.92 -3.55 7.67
CA ALA A 64 -12.04 -3.66 6.51
C ALA A 64 -12.74 -3.20 5.22
N VAL A 65 -14.00 -3.60 5.03
CA VAL A 65 -14.79 -3.23 3.85
C VAL A 65 -15.43 -1.85 4.02
N GLU A 66 -16.06 -1.56 5.16
CA GLU A 66 -16.90 -0.37 5.32
C GLU A 66 -16.12 0.92 5.57
N SER A 67 -14.94 0.83 6.21
CA SER A 67 -14.17 2.01 6.64
C SER A 67 -12.88 2.19 5.87
N TYR A 68 -12.23 1.11 5.42
CA TYR A 68 -10.92 1.19 4.78
C TYR A 68 -10.86 0.58 3.38
N GLY A 69 -11.96 0.04 2.86
CA GLY A 69 -11.99 -0.54 1.53
C GLY A 69 -12.12 0.52 0.44
N LEU A 70 -11.41 0.32 -0.67
CA LEU A 70 -11.46 1.17 -1.87
C LEU A 70 -11.68 0.28 -3.11
N ASP A 71 -12.27 0.84 -4.16
CA ASP A 71 -12.42 0.19 -5.47
C ASP A 71 -11.08 0.24 -6.23
N VAL A 72 -10.19 -0.72 -6.01
CA VAL A 72 -8.81 -0.70 -6.52
C VAL A 72 -8.80 -1.00 -8.02
N ASP A 73 -9.58 -1.99 -8.47
CA ASP A 73 -9.59 -2.45 -9.86
C ASP A 73 -10.53 -1.66 -10.79
N GLY A 74 -11.38 -0.79 -10.22
CA GLY A 74 -12.33 0.05 -10.95
C GLY A 74 -13.59 -0.69 -11.40
N LYS A 75 -13.88 -1.85 -10.81
CA LYS A 75 -15.03 -2.69 -11.16
C LYS A 75 -16.20 -2.43 -10.25
N ALA A 76 -16.92 -1.36 -10.55
CA ALA A 76 -18.24 -1.13 -9.99
C ALA A 76 -19.13 -2.39 -10.21
N ASP A 77 -19.74 -2.89 -9.13
CA ASP A 77 -20.66 -4.06 -9.08
C ASP A 77 -20.02 -5.46 -9.02
N ASP A 78 -18.77 -5.59 -8.54
CA ASP A 78 -18.22 -6.88 -8.14
C ASP A 78 -18.89 -7.46 -6.85
N SER A 79 -18.46 -8.65 -6.39
CA SER A 79 -19.00 -9.37 -5.22
C SER A 79 -19.13 -8.51 -3.94
N ASN A 80 -18.33 -7.46 -3.80
CA ASN A 80 -18.30 -6.58 -2.63
C ASN A 80 -18.84 -5.17 -2.91
N ARG A 81 -19.52 -4.97 -4.05
CA ARG A 81 -19.94 -3.67 -4.59
C ARG A 81 -18.75 -2.81 -5.07
N GLY A 82 -17.68 -3.45 -5.52
CA GLY A 82 -16.43 -2.81 -5.94
C GLY A 82 -15.62 -2.27 -4.76
N VAL A 83 -15.60 -2.98 -3.63
CA VAL A 83 -14.84 -2.56 -2.45
C VAL A 83 -13.86 -3.64 -2.08
N ASP A 84 -12.58 -3.31 -2.19
CA ASP A 84 -11.48 -4.26 -2.08
C ASP A 84 -10.69 -3.98 -0.79
N ASN A 85 -10.65 -4.98 0.10
CA ASN A 85 -9.72 -5.02 1.25
C ASN A 85 -9.54 -6.45 1.80
N ALA A 86 -9.22 -7.41 0.93
CA ALA A 86 -9.08 -8.82 1.31
C ALA A 86 -7.93 -9.04 2.32
N LEU A 87 -6.78 -8.41 2.09
CA LEU A 87 -5.65 -8.49 3.03
C LEU A 87 -6.00 -7.84 4.37
N GLY A 88 -6.69 -6.70 4.39
CA GLY A 88 -7.17 -6.09 5.64
C GLY A 88 -8.15 -7.01 6.39
N SER A 89 -9.04 -7.69 5.67
CA SER A 89 -9.95 -8.68 6.27
C SER A 89 -9.22 -9.87 6.88
N LEU A 90 -8.15 -10.34 6.22
CA LEU A 90 -7.25 -11.37 6.76
C LEU A 90 -6.54 -10.86 8.02
N LEU A 91 -5.93 -9.67 7.99
CA LEU A 91 -5.24 -9.08 9.14
C LEU A 91 -6.16 -8.94 10.36
N ALA A 92 -7.39 -8.45 10.15
CA ALA A 92 -8.41 -8.37 11.19
C ALA A 92 -8.74 -9.74 11.80
N THR A 93 -8.82 -10.77 10.94
CA THR A 93 -9.11 -12.13 11.38
C THR A 93 -7.95 -12.74 12.16
N LEU A 94 -6.71 -12.60 11.67
CA LEU A 94 -5.50 -13.06 12.35
C LEU A 94 -5.35 -12.38 13.72
N SER A 95 -5.62 -11.07 13.79
CA SER A 95 -5.61 -10.33 15.05
C SER A 95 -6.57 -10.94 16.08
N SER A 96 -7.78 -11.32 15.65
CA SER A 96 -8.77 -11.94 16.53
C SER A 96 -8.42 -13.37 16.98
N MET A 97 -7.58 -14.09 16.23
CA MET A 97 -7.29 -15.51 16.47
C MET A 97 -5.97 -15.74 17.21
N ALA A 98 -4.95 -14.95 16.89
CA ALA A 98 -3.57 -15.19 17.33
C ALA A 98 -3.04 -14.10 18.28
N ASP A 99 -3.91 -13.20 18.78
CA ASP A 99 -3.52 -12.04 19.59
C ASP A 99 -2.47 -11.14 18.89
N LEU A 100 -2.45 -11.19 17.56
CA LEU A 100 -1.58 -10.38 16.71
C LEU A 100 -2.19 -8.99 16.60
N ASP A 101 -1.82 -8.07 17.49
CA ASP A 101 -2.29 -6.69 17.43
C ASP A 101 -1.54 -5.88 16.35
N VAL A 102 -1.93 -6.11 15.09
CA VAL A 102 -1.36 -5.44 13.91
C VAL A 102 -1.54 -3.92 13.98
N ALA A 103 -2.65 -3.44 14.55
CA ALA A 103 -2.88 -1.99 14.68
C ALA A 103 -1.93 -1.36 15.70
N SER A 104 -1.72 -1.99 16.85
CA SER A 104 -0.72 -1.54 17.81
C SER A 104 0.69 -1.65 17.24
N ALA A 105 1.01 -2.68 16.47
CA ALA A 105 2.31 -2.81 15.80
C ALA A 105 2.56 -1.71 14.75
N LEU A 106 1.54 -1.37 13.94
CA LEU A 106 1.60 -0.27 12.99
C LEU A 106 1.82 1.07 13.71
N GLN A 107 1.08 1.31 14.79
CA GLN A 107 1.23 2.54 15.57
C GLN A 107 2.60 2.62 16.27
N ALA A 108 3.08 1.50 16.83
CA ALA A 108 4.41 1.43 17.43
C ALA A 108 5.49 1.75 16.38
N GLY A 109 5.35 1.22 15.15
CA GLY A 109 6.28 1.52 14.06
C GLY A 109 6.27 2.98 13.63
N VAL A 110 5.10 3.64 13.65
CA VAL A 110 5.01 5.11 13.42
C VAL A 110 5.70 5.88 14.56
N ASP A 111 5.56 5.40 15.79
CA ASP A 111 6.09 6.06 16.98
C ASP A 111 7.61 5.95 17.05
N ASP A 112 8.16 4.75 16.88
CA ASP A 112 9.61 4.52 16.89
C ASP A 112 10.32 4.96 15.59
N GLY A 113 9.54 5.32 14.56
CA GLY A 113 10.05 5.81 13.28
C GLY A 113 10.63 4.71 12.38
N SER A 114 10.34 3.44 12.67
CA SER A 114 10.57 2.33 11.73
C SER A 114 9.59 2.38 10.54
N ILE A 115 8.44 3.04 10.72
CA ILE A 115 7.50 3.42 9.68
C ILE A 115 7.46 4.95 9.59
N ILE A 116 7.98 5.50 8.49
CA ILE A 116 7.84 6.92 8.18
C ILE A 116 7.25 7.02 6.78
N LEU A 117 5.98 7.42 6.71
CA LEU A 117 5.29 7.72 5.46
C LEU A 117 5.06 9.22 5.37
N LEU A 118 5.48 9.81 4.25
CA LEU A 118 5.35 11.23 3.97
C LEU A 118 4.27 11.42 2.91
N ALA A 119 3.48 12.49 3.05
CA ALA A 119 2.49 12.87 2.06
C ALA A 119 2.77 14.28 1.55
N GLN A 120 2.61 14.50 0.25
CA GLN A 120 2.62 15.82 -0.37
C GLN A 120 1.27 16.03 -1.05
N LEU A 121 0.61 17.15 -0.79
CA LEU A 121 -0.57 17.59 -1.51
C LEU A 121 -0.24 18.85 -2.31
N ASP A 122 -0.40 18.78 -3.62
CA ASP A 122 -0.33 19.96 -4.49
C ASP A 122 -1.74 20.35 -4.92
N THR A 123 -2.15 21.58 -4.63
CA THR A 123 -3.46 22.10 -5.01
C THR A 123 -3.49 23.64 -5.08
N PRO A 124 -4.29 24.24 -5.98
CA PRO A 124 -4.55 25.67 -5.98
C PRO A 124 -5.36 26.18 -4.77
N ASP A 125 -6.18 25.32 -4.15
CA ASP A 125 -7.12 25.68 -3.07
C ASP A 125 -7.50 24.44 -2.24
N LEU A 126 -7.39 24.53 -0.91
CA LEU A 126 -7.62 23.41 0.01
C LEU A 126 -9.10 23.05 0.21
N GLU A 127 -10.04 23.94 -0.14
CA GLU A 127 -11.49 23.71 0.02
C GLU A 127 -12.11 23.14 -1.26
N GLN A 128 -11.70 23.65 -2.43
CA GLN A 128 -12.26 23.23 -3.71
C GLN A 128 -11.23 23.31 -4.85
N SER A 129 -10.89 22.17 -5.45
CA SER A 129 -9.96 22.11 -6.58
C SER A 129 -10.19 20.88 -7.44
N ASP A 130 -10.41 21.07 -8.75
CA ASP A 130 -10.52 19.96 -9.72
C ASP A 130 -9.14 19.42 -10.16
N ALA A 131 -8.05 20.01 -9.66
CA ALA A 131 -6.68 19.67 -10.03
C ALA A 131 -5.80 19.57 -8.78
N ALA A 132 -6.02 18.52 -7.99
CA ALA A 132 -5.20 18.20 -6.83
C ALA A 132 -4.38 16.91 -7.08
N THR A 133 -3.16 16.85 -6.55
CA THR A 133 -2.35 15.63 -6.58
C THR A 133 -1.81 15.31 -5.20
N VAL A 134 -1.82 14.03 -4.83
CA VAL A 134 -1.23 13.51 -3.60
C VAL A 134 -0.04 12.62 -3.96
N GLY A 135 1.14 12.95 -3.48
CA GLY A 135 2.32 12.09 -3.51
C GLY A 135 2.52 11.39 -2.17
N LEU A 136 2.83 10.10 -2.18
CA LEU A 136 3.19 9.33 -0.98
C LEU A 136 4.62 8.81 -1.06
N TYR A 137 5.41 8.96 0.01
CA TYR A 137 6.84 8.65 0.00
C TYR A 137 7.26 7.91 1.26
N LEU A 138 8.33 7.11 1.16
CA LEU A 138 9.04 6.63 2.33
C LEU A 138 9.90 7.78 2.87
N GLY A 139 9.81 8.03 4.17
CA GLY A 139 10.64 9.00 4.86
C GLY A 139 11.86 8.36 5.52
N ALA A 140 12.84 9.19 5.83
CA ALA A 140 14.04 8.83 6.57
C ALA A 140 14.53 10.02 7.41
N ASN A 141 15.43 9.73 8.35
CA ASN A 141 16.16 10.74 9.13
C ASN A 141 15.26 11.79 9.80
N PRO A 142 14.28 11.37 10.65
CA PRO A 142 13.39 12.30 11.33
C PRO A 142 14.18 13.26 12.22
N ASN A 143 13.82 14.54 12.17
CA ASN A 143 14.35 15.57 13.05
C ASN A 143 13.22 16.48 13.56
N PRO A 144 12.85 16.42 14.85
CA PRO A 144 13.49 15.66 15.93
C PRO A 144 13.47 14.13 15.72
N ALA A 145 14.36 13.40 16.41
CA ALA A 145 14.40 11.94 16.31
C ALA A 145 13.09 11.31 16.82
N ALA A 146 12.76 10.14 16.27
CA ALA A 146 11.63 9.32 16.73
C ALA A 146 11.86 8.72 18.12
N CYS A 147 10.87 8.00 18.66
CA CYS A 147 10.95 7.38 19.98
C CYS A 147 12.15 6.42 20.04
N ALA A 148 12.97 6.51 21.10
CA ALA A 148 14.06 5.55 21.30
C ALA A 148 13.55 4.19 21.83
N ASP A 149 12.54 4.23 22.70
CA ASP A 149 11.86 3.08 23.29
C ASP A 149 10.54 3.54 23.95
N ASP A 150 9.75 2.59 24.45
CA ASP A 150 8.47 2.83 25.14
C ASP A 150 8.58 3.67 26.43
N ALA A 151 9.78 3.83 26.99
CA ALA A 151 10.00 4.59 28.22
C ALA A 151 10.30 6.08 27.95
N ASP A 152 10.46 6.47 26.69
CA ASP A 152 10.72 7.85 26.31
C ASP A 152 9.47 8.73 26.50
N THR A 153 9.44 9.51 27.58
CA THR A 153 8.33 10.43 27.87
C THR A 153 8.34 11.73 27.05
N ALA A 154 9.41 12.00 26.32
CA ALA A 154 9.56 13.17 25.46
C ALA A 154 9.51 12.78 23.97
N CYS A 155 8.91 11.63 23.68
CA CYS A 155 8.91 11.01 22.38
C CYS A 155 7.85 11.61 21.43
N ARG A 156 7.77 11.09 20.20
CA ARG A 156 6.85 11.56 19.14
C ARG A 156 6.97 13.03 18.75
N LEU A 157 8.08 13.70 19.05
CA LEU A 157 8.31 15.08 18.61
C LEU A 157 8.39 15.18 17.08
N HIS A 158 8.76 14.10 16.39
CA HIS A 158 8.73 14.03 14.93
C HIS A 158 7.32 14.09 14.33
N LEU A 159 6.27 13.99 15.15
CA LEU A 159 4.86 13.93 14.72
C LEU A 159 4.03 15.09 15.30
N GLN A 160 4.64 16.26 15.56
CA GLN A 160 3.96 17.41 16.18
C GLN A 160 3.71 18.61 15.24
N GLY A 161 3.89 18.44 13.92
CA GLY A 161 3.56 19.48 12.93
C GLY A 161 4.74 20.33 12.44
N ASP A 162 5.92 20.21 13.04
CA ASP A 162 7.09 21.05 12.75
C ASP A 162 8.38 20.26 12.45
N ALA A 163 8.27 18.94 12.35
CA ALA A 163 9.40 18.06 12.09
C ALA A 163 9.89 18.14 10.63
N SER A 164 11.14 17.73 10.43
CA SER A 164 11.75 17.62 9.11
C SER A 164 12.19 16.20 8.81
N PHE A 165 12.10 15.79 7.54
CA PHE A 165 12.43 14.46 7.04
C PHE A 165 13.21 14.54 5.72
N GLU A 166 13.88 13.44 5.38
CA GLU A 166 14.38 13.17 4.05
C GLU A 166 13.47 12.15 3.35
N ILE A 167 13.35 12.24 2.02
CA ILE A 167 12.70 11.18 1.23
C ILE A 167 13.70 10.03 1.07
N SER A 168 13.31 8.82 1.45
CA SER A 168 14.12 7.62 1.26
C SER A 168 14.33 7.33 -0.23
N ALA A 169 15.54 6.88 -0.57
CA ALA A 169 15.90 6.45 -1.91
C ALA A 169 15.13 5.20 -2.39
N ASP A 170 14.51 4.47 -1.47
CA ASP A 170 13.70 3.28 -1.75
C ASP A 170 12.27 3.65 -2.19
N THR A 171 11.91 4.93 -2.17
CA THR A 171 10.60 5.38 -2.62
C THR A 171 10.40 5.07 -4.12
N PRO A 172 9.28 4.44 -4.52
CA PRO A 172 8.94 4.23 -5.93
C PRO A 172 8.90 5.56 -6.72
N SER A 173 9.14 5.49 -8.03
CA SER A 173 9.18 6.69 -8.87
C SER A 173 7.80 7.22 -9.31
N ASP A 174 6.74 6.44 -9.14
CA ASP A 174 5.38 6.75 -9.63
C ASP A 174 4.37 6.79 -8.47
N THR A 175 4.59 7.74 -7.56
CA THR A 175 3.81 7.87 -6.31
C THR A 175 2.78 8.98 -6.31
N THR A 176 2.64 9.69 -7.43
CA THR A 176 1.71 10.81 -7.55
C THR A 176 0.33 10.32 -8.01
N LEU A 177 -0.65 10.51 -7.14
CA LEU A 177 -2.06 10.18 -7.36
C LEU A 177 -2.83 11.46 -7.68
N SER A 178 -3.58 11.46 -8.78
CA SER A 178 -4.39 12.62 -9.20
C SER A 178 -5.82 12.50 -8.68
N GLY A 179 -6.41 13.62 -8.27
CA GLY A 179 -7.78 13.69 -7.77
C GLY A 179 -8.33 15.11 -7.69
N ALA A 180 -9.39 15.27 -6.91
CA ALA A 180 -10.04 16.55 -6.67
C ALA A 180 -10.26 16.78 -5.17
N LEU A 181 -10.32 18.04 -4.79
CA LEU A 181 -10.77 18.51 -3.49
C LEU A 181 -12.20 19.04 -3.60
N GLU A 182 -13.09 18.54 -2.76
CA GLU A 182 -14.46 19.02 -2.62
C GLU A 182 -14.81 19.20 -1.14
N SER A 183 -15.20 20.42 -0.75
CA SER A 183 -15.52 20.76 0.65
C SER A 183 -14.42 20.37 1.65
N GLY A 184 -13.16 20.55 1.26
CA GLY A 184 -12.00 20.22 2.08
C GLY A 184 -11.61 18.74 2.11
N GLY A 185 -12.31 17.84 1.40
CA GLY A 185 -11.95 16.43 1.30
C GLY A 185 -11.29 16.11 -0.05
N PHE A 186 -10.25 15.26 -0.05
CA PHE A 186 -9.60 14.77 -1.28
C PHE A 186 -10.16 13.40 -1.68
N ALA A 187 -10.46 13.23 -2.95
CA ALA A 187 -10.78 11.91 -3.51
C ALA A 187 -10.24 11.78 -4.94
N MET A 188 -9.76 10.58 -5.27
CA MET A 188 -9.45 10.23 -6.65
C MET A 188 -10.75 9.97 -7.42
N GLY A 189 -10.87 10.56 -8.61
CA GLY A 189 -11.96 10.23 -9.53
C GLY A 189 -11.80 8.83 -10.12
N ALA A 190 -12.88 8.20 -10.56
CA ALA A 190 -12.87 6.87 -11.19
C ALA A 190 -11.94 6.78 -12.41
N ASP A 191 -11.81 7.87 -13.18
CA ASP A 191 -10.95 7.96 -14.36
C ASP A 191 -9.50 8.35 -14.03
N SER A 192 -9.17 8.58 -12.76
CA SER A 192 -7.81 8.95 -12.36
C SER A 192 -6.88 7.78 -12.56
N ALA A 193 -5.72 8.05 -13.17
CA ALA A 193 -4.70 7.03 -13.33
C ALA A 193 -4.29 6.51 -11.93
N PRO A 194 -4.37 5.19 -11.71
CA PRO A 194 -3.83 4.60 -10.49
C PRO A 194 -2.31 4.78 -10.47
N GLY A 195 -1.74 4.81 -9.27
CA GLY A 195 -0.29 4.90 -9.08
C GLY A 195 0.27 3.70 -8.32
N THR A 196 1.54 3.83 -7.93
CA THR A 196 2.20 2.92 -7.00
C THR A 196 2.53 3.67 -5.72
N VAL A 197 2.27 3.10 -4.55
CA VAL A 197 2.60 3.76 -3.29
C VAL A 197 3.42 2.82 -2.42
N PRO A 198 4.46 3.33 -1.75
CA PRO A 198 5.15 2.53 -0.77
C PRO A 198 4.23 2.30 0.44
N PHE A 199 4.29 1.11 1.00
CA PHE A 199 3.67 0.78 2.27
C PHE A 199 4.64 -0.03 3.12
N VAL A 200 4.52 0.05 4.44
CA VAL A 200 5.39 -0.69 5.35
C VAL A 200 4.52 -1.44 6.34
N LEU A 201 4.70 -2.75 6.38
CA LEU A 201 4.19 -3.57 7.47
C LEU A 201 5.24 -3.63 8.58
N PRO A 202 4.83 -3.45 9.85
CA PRO A 202 5.75 -3.59 10.96
C PRO A 202 6.29 -5.02 11.00
N ALA A 203 7.48 -5.16 11.54
CA ALA A 203 7.99 -6.47 11.91
C ALA A 203 7.04 -7.13 12.94
N LEU A 204 6.78 -8.42 12.77
CA LEU A 204 5.98 -9.19 13.73
C LEU A 204 6.82 -9.65 14.94
N ASP A 205 8.14 -9.70 14.77
CA ASP A 205 9.10 -10.13 15.79
C ASP A 205 10.00 -8.97 16.21
N ASP A 206 10.36 -8.95 17.50
CA ASP A 206 11.25 -7.94 18.06
C ASP A 206 12.61 -7.91 17.34
N GLY A 207 12.87 -6.81 16.64
CA GLY A 207 14.13 -6.54 15.96
C GLY A 207 14.24 -7.10 14.54
N ALA A 208 13.18 -7.69 13.98
CA ALA A 208 13.10 -7.92 12.55
C ALA A 208 12.95 -6.58 11.79
N GLU A 209 13.38 -6.55 10.53
CA GLU A 209 13.23 -5.35 9.70
C GLU A 209 11.76 -5.22 9.24
N PRO A 210 11.18 -4.02 9.24
CA PRO A 210 9.86 -3.79 8.67
C PRO A 210 9.80 -4.24 7.21
N LEU A 211 8.69 -4.87 6.83
CA LEU A 211 8.47 -5.32 5.47
C LEU A 211 7.96 -4.16 4.61
N GLN A 212 8.81 -3.69 3.71
CA GLN A 212 8.40 -2.72 2.69
C GLN A 212 7.67 -3.44 1.55
N LEU A 213 6.49 -2.92 1.22
CA LEU A 213 5.63 -3.34 0.13
C LEU A 213 5.47 -2.20 -0.88
N THR A 214 5.21 -2.55 -2.13
CA THR A 214 4.73 -1.59 -3.13
C THR A 214 3.29 -1.91 -3.45
N LEU A 215 2.35 -1.05 -3.05
CA LEU A 215 0.96 -1.20 -3.44
C LEU A 215 0.79 -0.69 -4.87
N VAL A 216 0.31 -1.55 -5.76
CA VAL A 216 -0.09 -1.22 -7.13
C VAL A 216 -1.57 -0.86 -7.18
N GLY A 217 -2.00 -0.15 -8.22
CA GLY A 217 -3.42 0.25 -8.31
C GLY A 217 -3.81 1.26 -7.24
N ALA A 218 -2.85 1.97 -6.65
CA ALA A 218 -3.04 2.66 -5.39
C ALA A 218 -4.07 3.79 -5.48
N ARG A 219 -4.88 3.91 -4.43
CA ARG A 219 -5.89 4.94 -4.25
C ARG A 219 -5.81 5.57 -2.88
N VAL A 220 -6.17 6.85 -2.83
CA VAL A 220 -6.22 7.61 -1.58
C VAL A 220 -7.49 8.44 -1.50
N GLN A 221 -8.08 8.47 -0.31
CA GLN A 221 -9.19 9.34 0.06
C GLN A 221 -8.84 10.04 1.37
N VAL A 222 -9.19 11.31 1.50
CA VAL A 222 -9.01 12.07 2.75
C VAL A 222 -10.29 12.84 3.02
N GLY A 223 -10.92 12.60 4.17
CA GLY A 223 -12.17 13.26 4.53
C GLY A 223 -12.02 14.75 4.85
N ALA A 224 -10.88 15.14 5.43
CA ALA A 224 -10.59 16.54 5.76
C ALA A 224 -9.11 16.89 5.57
N VAL A 225 -8.87 17.97 4.84
CA VAL A 225 -7.56 18.51 4.49
C VAL A 225 -7.44 19.92 5.06
N SER A 226 -6.30 20.23 5.66
CA SER A 226 -5.96 21.56 6.17
C SER A 226 -4.46 21.81 6.07
N GLU A 227 -4.02 23.06 6.26
CA GLU A 227 -2.59 23.38 6.34
C GLU A 227 -1.87 22.60 7.47
N ASP A 228 -2.59 22.26 8.54
CA ASP A 228 -2.04 21.62 9.74
C ASP A 228 -1.96 20.08 9.62
N GLY A 229 -2.71 19.48 8.69
CA GLY A 229 -2.81 18.02 8.61
C GLY A 229 -3.91 17.47 7.72
N LEU A 230 -3.90 16.14 7.61
CA LEU A 230 -4.88 15.30 6.93
C LEU A 230 -5.60 14.44 7.97
N ALA A 231 -6.94 14.40 7.90
CA ALA A 231 -7.76 13.59 8.79
C ALA A 231 -8.73 12.72 7.98
N GLU A 232 -9.13 11.60 8.59
CA GLU A 232 -10.01 10.62 7.96
C GLU A 232 -9.43 10.12 6.62
N GLY A 233 -8.13 9.85 6.61
CA GLY A 233 -7.41 9.32 5.47
C GLY A 233 -7.66 7.82 5.31
N VAL A 234 -7.81 7.37 4.06
CA VAL A 234 -7.81 5.96 3.66
C VAL A 234 -6.82 5.80 2.53
N LEU A 235 -5.85 4.92 2.72
CA LEU A 235 -4.90 4.49 1.71
C LEU A 235 -5.23 3.06 1.32
N GLY A 236 -5.41 2.80 0.04
CA GLY A 236 -5.59 1.45 -0.48
C GLY A 236 -4.82 1.20 -1.76
N GLY A 237 -4.73 -0.07 -2.12
CA GLY A 237 -4.07 -0.57 -3.32
C GLY A 237 -4.05 -2.09 -3.26
N ALA A 238 -3.18 -2.73 -4.03
CA ALA A 238 -3.02 -4.18 -3.96
C ALA A 238 -1.56 -4.61 -4.02
N VAL A 239 -1.30 -5.80 -3.49
CA VAL A 239 -0.01 -6.47 -3.58
C VAL A 239 -0.13 -7.59 -4.62
N PRO A 240 0.75 -7.65 -5.63
CA PRO A 240 0.79 -8.76 -6.57
C PRO A 240 0.85 -10.11 -5.85
N PHE A 241 0.08 -11.10 -6.32
CA PHE A 241 -0.05 -12.35 -5.57
C PHE A 241 1.25 -13.15 -5.52
N ASP A 242 2.11 -13.01 -6.52
CA ASP A 242 3.45 -13.60 -6.48
C ASP A 242 4.31 -13.02 -5.34
N GLU A 243 4.17 -11.73 -5.02
CA GLU A 243 4.81 -11.12 -3.85
C GLU A 243 4.20 -11.63 -2.53
N ILE A 244 2.89 -11.87 -2.50
CA ILE A 244 2.24 -12.52 -1.35
C ILE A 244 2.85 -13.91 -1.11
N GLU A 245 2.90 -14.76 -2.13
CA GLU A 245 3.39 -16.14 -2.01
C GLU A 245 4.89 -16.23 -1.72
N ASN A 246 5.70 -15.39 -2.36
CA ASN A 246 7.16 -15.53 -2.31
C ASN A 246 7.85 -14.65 -1.27
N THR A 247 7.17 -13.64 -0.75
CA THR A 247 7.75 -12.68 0.21
C THR A 247 6.96 -12.63 1.50
N ILE A 248 5.65 -12.35 1.44
CA ILE A 248 4.84 -12.11 2.63
C ILE A 248 4.59 -13.41 3.41
N LEU A 249 4.14 -14.48 2.74
CA LEU A 249 3.83 -15.75 3.43
C LEU A 249 5.03 -16.38 4.13
N PRO A 250 6.24 -16.42 3.54
CA PRO A 250 7.42 -16.90 4.25
C PRO A 250 7.72 -16.11 5.53
N LEU A 251 7.53 -14.78 5.52
CA LEU A 251 7.76 -13.94 6.70
C LEU A 251 6.73 -14.21 7.81
N PHE A 252 5.44 -14.35 7.46
CA PHE A 252 4.43 -14.75 8.44
C PHE A 252 4.70 -16.15 9.00
N TYR A 253 5.13 -17.08 8.15
CA TYR A 253 5.51 -18.42 8.56
C TYR A 253 6.67 -18.38 9.57
N GLU A 254 7.70 -17.57 9.34
CA GLU A 254 8.83 -17.44 10.27
C GLU A 254 8.39 -16.97 11.66
N GLY A 255 7.58 -15.91 11.77
CA GLY A 255 7.08 -15.44 13.08
C GLY A 255 6.16 -16.45 13.78
N ILE A 256 5.35 -17.19 13.02
CA ILE A 256 4.53 -18.29 13.55
C ILE A 256 5.41 -19.43 14.08
N ALA A 257 6.43 -19.83 13.31
CA ALA A 257 7.36 -20.88 13.70
C ALA A 257 8.17 -20.48 14.94
N ASP A 258 8.57 -19.22 15.07
CA ASP A 258 9.28 -18.69 16.23
C ASP A 258 8.39 -18.63 17.48
N THR A 259 7.12 -18.25 17.32
CA THR A 259 6.12 -18.32 18.40
C THR A 259 5.94 -19.76 18.90
N VAL A 260 5.77 -20.71 17.99
CA VAL A 260 5.69 -22.15 18.32
C VAL A 260 6.97 -22.62 19.01
N ALA A 261 8.14 -22.30 18.47
CA ALA A 261 9.43 -22.71 19.05
C ALA A 261 9.64 -22.15 20.47
N THR A 262 9.13 -20.95 20.74
CA THR A 262 9.19 -20.31 22.05
C THR A 262 8.30 -21.01 23.08
N ASP A 263 7.08 -21.36 22.69
CA ASP A 263 6.07 -21.92 23.60
C ASP A 263 6.11 -23.46 23.71
N CYS A 264 6.70 -24.12 22.71
CA CYS A 264 6.64 -25.57 22.49
C CYS A 264 8.02 -26.22 22.46
N SER A 265 8.55 -26.53 23.65
CA SER A 265 9.88 -27.16 23.81
C SER A 265 9.83 -28.66 24.17
N GLY A 266 8.65 -29.26 24.27
CA GLY A 266 8.46 -30.66 24.69
C GLY A 266 8.47 -31.67 23.54
N GLU A 267 8.11 -32.93 23.82
CA GLU A 267 7.97 -33.99 22.82
C GLU A 267 6.49 -34.20 22.46
N ALA A 268 6.21 -34.49 21.19
CA ALA A 268 4.87 -34.83 20.72
C ALA A 268 4.25 -36.00 21.52
N PRO A 269 2.93 -35.98 21.80
CA PRO A 269 1.94 -35.01 21.31
C PRO A 269 1.69 -33.82 22.27
N ALA A 270 2.50 -33.65 23.32
CA ALA A 270 2.29 -32.62 24.34
C ALA A 270 3.56 -31.79 24.52
N CYS A 271 3.84 -30.94 23.53
CA CYS A 271 5.07 -30.15 23.44
C CYS A 271 4.94 -28.72 23.98
N CYS A 272 3.73 -28.16 24.03
CA CYS A 272 3.51 -26.77 24.39
C CYS A 272 3.09 -26.56 25.84
N THR A 273 3.35 -25.36 26.34
CA THR A 273 2.68 -24.84 27.54
C THR A 273 1.17 -24.77 27.27
N ALA A 274 0.35 -25.30 28.18
CA ALA A 274 -1.10 -25.22 28.04
C ALA A 274 -1.57 -23.77 27.95
N ASP A 275 -2.55 -23.50 27.07
CA ASP A 275 -3.13 -22.18 26.82
C ASP A 275 -2.12 -21.11 26.30
N SER A 276 -0.97 -21.55 25.77
CA SER A 276 0.00 -20.65 25.11
C SER A 276 -0.39 -20.33 23.66
N ALA A 277 0.20 -19.28 23.10
CA ALA A 277 -0.05 -18.89 21.71
C ALA A 277 0.43 -19.98 20.75
N GLY A 278 1.62 -20.55 20.99
CA GLY A 278 2.15 -21.68 20.22
C GLY A 278 1.25 -22.92 20.27
N ALA A 279 0.63 -23.22 21.43
CA ALA A 279 -0.35 -24.31 21.52
C ALA A 279 -1.58 -24.06 20.64
N GLY A 280 -2.08 -22.83 20.62
CA GLY A 280 -3.18 -22.43 19.74
C GLY A 280 -2.80 -22.55 18.26
N ILE A 281 -1.62 -22.08 17.88
CA ILE A 281 -1.11 -22.18 16.51
C ILE A 281 -1.04 -23.64 16.05
N LEU A 282 -0.46 -24.54 16.86
CA LEU A 282 -0.37 -25.96 16.49
C LEU A 282 -1.76 -26.57 16.28
N GLU A 283 -2.76 -26.23 17.11
CA GLU A 283 -4.13 -26.74 16.93
C GLU A 283 -4.72 -26.42 15.54
N PHE A 284 -4.27 -25.32 14.92
CA PHE A 284 -4.75 -24.89 13.60
C PHE A 284 -3.87 -25.38 12.45
N PHE A 285 -2.55 -25.41 12.63
CA PHE A 285 -1.60 -25.57 11.53
C PHE A 285 -0.82 -26.88 11.55
N ASP A 286 -0.59 -27.51 12.70
CA ASP A 286 0.16 -28.76 12.82
C ASP A 286 -0.77 -29.93 12.45
N ALA A 287 -0.73 -30.32 11.17
CA ALA A 287 -1.66 -31.30 10.63
C ALA A 287 -1.20 -32.75 10.88
N ASP A 288 0.10 -32.96 11.12
CA ASP A 288 0.67 -34.27 11.38
C ASP A 288 1.03 -34.53 12.86
N ASP A 289 0.70 -33.58 13.74
CA ASP A 289 0.90 -33.60 15.19
C ASP A 289 2.38 -33.78 15.58
N ASP A 290 3.31 -33.22 14.79
CA ASP A 290 4.77 -33.36 14.99
C ASP A 290 5.40 -32.31 15.91
N CYS A 291 4.58 -31.39 16.44
CA CYS A 291 4.97 -30.29 17.32
C CYS A 291 5.79 -29.19 16.63
N ALA A 292 5.71 -29.10 15.32
CA ALA A 292 6.17 -27.98 14.54
C ALA A 292 5.07 -27.58 13.53
N VAL A 293 5.25 -26.41 12.93
CA VAL A 293 4.50 -26.06 11.72
C VAL A 293 5.51 -25.99 10.60
N SER A 294 5.32 -26.78 9.57
CA SER A 294 6.10 -26.68 8.34
C SER A 294 5.49 -25.64 7.38
N LEU A 295 6.29 -25.13 6.45
CA LEU A 295 5.79 -24.20 5.43
C LEU A 295 4.70 -24.85 4.56
N GLU A 296 4.78 -26.17 4.33
CA GLU A 296 3.76 -26.91 3.57
C GLU A 296 2.43 -26.97 4.32
N GLU A 297 2.46 -27.19 5.63
CA GLU A 297 1.25 -27.18 6.46
C GLU A 297 0.66 -25.79 6.60
N PHE A 298 1.51 -24.78 6.77
CA PHE A 298 1.11 -23.39 6.79
C PHE A 298 0.42 -23.02 5.47
N SER A 299 1.14 -23.06 4.35
CA SER A 299 0.61 -22.69 3.02
C SER A 299 -0.53 -23.59 2.53
N GLY A 300 -0.53 -24.86 2.93
CA GLY A 300 -1.58 -25.84 2.62
C GLY A 300 -2.82 -25.74 3.52
N ASN A 301 -2.81 -24.87 4.53
CA ASN A 301 -3.92 -24.72 5.46
C ASN A 301 -5.18 -24.23 4.73
N PHE A 302 -6.29 -24.95 4.90
CA PHE A 302 -7.56 -24.59 4.26
C PHE A 302 -8.01 -23.18 4.64
N PHE A 303 -7.76 -22.73 5.86
CA PHE A 303 -8.11 -21.39 6.30
C PHE A 303 -7.36 -20.34 5.48
N LEU A 304 -6.04 -20.47 5.34
CA LEU A 304 -5.25 -19.57 4.51
C LEU A 304 -5.70 -19.58 3.05
N SER A 305 -6.06 -20.75 2.52
CA SER A 305 -6.63 -20.83 1.15
C SER A 305 -7.98 -20.12 0.98
N LEU A 306 -8.72 -19.83 2.05
CA LEU A 306 -9.96 -19.04 1.98
C LEU A 306 -9.69 -17.53 1.92
N PHE A 307 -8.60 -17.06 2.54
CA PHE A 307 -8.30 -15.63 2.66
C PHE A 307 -7.21 -15.13 1.71
N LEU A 308 -6.31 -16.02 1.29
CA LEU A 308 -5.20 -15.72 0.40
C LEU A 308 -5.54 -16.02 -1.07
N ASN A 309 -6.80 -15.89 -1.47
CA ASN A 309 -7.09 -15.85 -2.90
C ASN A 309 -6.95 -14.41 -3.37
N PRO A 310 -6.32 -14.18 -4.54
CA PRO A 310 -6.39 -12.88 -5.20
C PRO A 310 -7.85 -12.42 -5.31
N ASP A 311 -8.13 -11.18 -4.95
CA ASP A 311 -9.47 -10.60 -4.99
C ASP A 311 -9.63 -9.55 -6.10
N VAL A 312 -8.53 -9.02 -6.63
CA VAL A 312 -8.55 -7.99 -7.70
C VAL A 312 -7.81 -8.46 -8.95
N ASP A 313 -8.32 -8.06 -10.13
CA ASP A 313 -7.73 -8.27 -11.48
C ASP A 313 -7.07 -6.96 -11.92
N LEU A 314 -5.74 -6.86 -11.70
CA LEU A 314 -4.96 -5.66 -12.00
C LEU A 314 -4.05 -5.80 -13.20
N PHE A 315 -3.61 -7.02 -13.53
CA PHE A 315 -2.67 -7.27 -14.61
C PHE A 315 -3.31 -8.09 -15.74
N ASP A 316 -2.80 -7.93 -16.96
CA ASP A 316 -3.19 -8.77 -18.08
C ASP A 316 -2.41 -10.09 -18.13
N ASP A 317 -2.71 -10.93 -19.14
CA ASP A 317 -2.04 -12.21 -19.37
C ASP A 317 -0.52 -12.11 -19.64
N THR A 318 0.00 -10.89 -19.79
CA THR A 318 1.44 -10.60 -19.95
C THR A 318 2.09 -10.05 -18.67
N GLY A 319 1.31 -9.82 -17.61
CA GLY A 319 1.76 -9.21 -16.36
C GLY A 319 1.87 -7.68 -16.43
N ALA A 320 1.28 -7.03 -17.43
CA ALA A 320 1.25 -5.58 -17.53
C ALA A 320 0.02 -5.03 -16.79
N TYR A 321 0.17 -3.91 -16.08
CA TYR A 321 -0.94 -3.25 -15.40
C TYR A 321 -2.03 -2.85 -16.41
N ASN A 322 -3.16 -3.53 -16.36
CA ASN A 322 -4.29 -3.35 -17.25
C ASN A 322 -5.56 -3.96 -16.63
N PRO A 323 -6.12 -3.30 -15.60
CA PRO A 323 -7.16 -3.89 -14.76
C PRO A 323 -8.37 -4.41 -15.54
N ASN A 324 -8.96 -5.49 -15.03
CA ASN A 324 -10.20 -6.08 -15.54
C ASN A 324 -10.15 -6.56 -17.00
N THR A 325 -8.97 -6.88 -17.52
CA THR A 325 -8.81 -7.23 -18.95
C THR A 325 -8.87 -8.72 -19.23
N ASP A 326 -8.29 -9.56 -18.37
CA ASP A 326 -8.22 -11.01 -18.60
C ASP A 326 -9.24 -11.81 -17.76
N GLY A 327 -9.85 -11.17 -16.75
CA GLY A 327 -10.85 -11.76 -15.88
C GLY A 327 -10.28 -12.67 -14.80
N VAL A 328 -8.97 -12.60 -14.53
CA VAL A 328 -8.26 -13.39 -13.54
C VAL A 328 -7.79 -12.46 -12.42
N ASN A 329 -8.26 -12.72 -11.20
CA ASN A 329 -7.70 -12.01 -10.05
C ASN A 329 -6.25 -12.46 -9.83
N ASP A 330 -5.35 -11.50 -9.65
CA ASP A 330 -3.91 -11.70 -9.63
C ASP A 330 -3.17 -10.86 -8.58
N ALA A 331 -3.90 -10.07 -7.80
CA ALA A 331 -3.39 -9.34 -6.65
C ALA A 331 -4.36 -9.40 -5.46
N MET A 332 -3.83 -9.11 -4.29
CA MET A 332 -4.59 -8.98 -3.04
C MET A 332 -4.70 -7.53 -2.61
N SER A 333 -5.92 -7.03 -2.46
CA SER A 333 -6.17 -5.67 -2.02
C SER A 333 -5.87 -5.44 -0.54
N LEU A 334 -5.37 -4.26 -0.23
CA LEU A 334 -5.09 -3.77 1.12
C LEU A 334 -5.61 -2.35 1.24
N GLY A 335 -6.29 -2.07 2.35
CA GLY A 335 -6.78 -0.75 2.73
C GLY A 335 -6.56 -0.49 4.21
N VAL A 336 -6.02 0.68 4.54
CA VAL A 336 -5.73 1.14 5.91
C VAL A 336 -6.17 2.59 6.10
N GLY A 337 -6.55 2.92 7.33
CA GLY A 337 -6.82 4.30 7.73
C GLY A 337 -5.53 5.04 8.10
N PHE A 338 -5.52 6.36 7.97
CA PHE A 338 -4.42 7.19 8.43
C PHE A 338 -4.85 8.60 8.85
N THR A 339 -4.01 9.23 9.68
CA THR A 339 -3.98 10.68 9.89
C THR A 339 -2.57 11.21 9.66
N ALA A 340 -2.45 12.48 9.31
CA ALA A 340 -1.16 13.12 9.09
C ALA A 340 -1.13 14.54 9.65
N THR A 341 0.05 14.97 10.05
CA THR A 341 0.31 16.33 10.54
C THR A 341 1.35 17.02 9.66
N GLY A 342 1.40 18.35 9.69
CA GLY A 342 2.39 19.14 8.97
C GLY A 342 3.83 18.63 9.18
N ALA A 343 4.60 18.64 8.10
CA ALA A 343 6.01 18.27 8.14
C ALA A 343 6.78 19.05 7.07
N SER A 344 8.11 19.02 7.12
CA SER A 344 8.97 19.60 6.11
C SER A 344 9.90 18.56 5.49
N PHE A 345 9.91 18.49 4.16
CA PHE A 345 10.89 17.69 3.41
C PHE A 345 11.11 18.32 2.04
N ALA A 346 12.27 18.02 1.42
CA ALA A 346 12.55 18.49 0.08
C ALA A 346 11.65 17.76 -0.91
N GLN A 347 10.90 18.51 -1.72
CA GLN A 347 10.06 17.94 -2.77
C GLN A 347 10.93 17.21 -3.80
N PRO A 348 10.44 16.07 -4.33
CA PRO A 348 11.05 15.45 -5.50
C PRO A 348 11.14 16.47 -6.64
N GLN A 349 12.27 16.52 -7.32
CA GLN A 349 12.50 17.37 -8.50
C GLN A 349 12.04 16.68 -9.78
#